data_AF-A0A1H6MV01-F1
#
_entry.id   AF-A0A1H6MV01-F1
#
_cell.length_a   1.000
_cell.length_b   1.000
_cell.length_c   1.000
_cell.angle_alpha   90.00
_cell.angle_beta   90.00
_cell.angle_gamma   90.00
#
_symmetry.space_group_name_H-M   'P 1'
#
loop_
_entity.id
_entity.type
_entity.pdbx_description
1 polymer ?
#
loop_
_entity_poly.entity_id
_entity_poly.type
_entity_poly.pdbx_seq_one_letter_code
_entity_poly.pdbx_strand_id
1 'polypeptide(L)' 'MGFAVIKEKAHALFDEAGFISQIANDDDYAQARALMDDLIEDYEVNRPLIEVLARSIERWEDSSDEFAAFNARVASAHRS' A
#
# COMPACT_ATOMS: atom_id res chain seq x y z
N MET A 1 21.42 -11.49 13.94
CA MET A 1 20.20 -12.17 13.47
C MET A 1 20.50 -12.79 12.11
N GLY A 2 20.12 -14.05 11.88
CA GLY A 2 20.33 -14.69 10.58
C GLY A 2 19.19 -14.36 9.61
N PHE A 3 19.47 -14.38 8.30
CA PHE A 3 18.47 -14.16 7.25
C PHE A 3 17.25 -15.11 7.34
N ALA A 4 17.38 -16.27 8.00
CA ALA A 4 16.27 -17.20 8.22
C ALA A 4 15.12 -16.56 9.04
N VAL A 5 15.45 -15.89 10.15
CA VAL A 5 14.46 -15.25 11.02
C VAL A 5 13.76 -14.07 10.33
N ILE A 6 14.50 -13.35 9.48
CA ILE A 6 13.93 -12.26 8.68
C ILE A 6 12.90 -12.82 7.68
N LYS A 7 13.23 -13.90 6.97
CA LYS A 7 12.30 -14.55 6.04
C LYS A 7 11.04 -15.07 6.72
N GLU A 8 11.18 -15.68 7.90
CA GLU A 8 10.05 -16.17 8.69
C GLU A 8 9.10 -15.04 9.10
N LYS A 9 9.64 -13.93 9.60
CA LYS A 9 8.83 -12.74 9.95
C LYS A 9 8.15 -12.12 8.72
N ALA A 10 8.83 -12.10 7.59
CA ALA A 10 8.25 -11.60 6.34
C ALA A 10 7.09 -12.49 5.86
N HIS A 11 7.24 -13.82 5.91
CA HIS A 11 6.14 -14.73 5.56
C HIS A 11 4.94 -14.52 6.47
N ALA A 12 5.15 -14.47 7.79
CA ALA A 12 4.06 -14.23 8.73
C ALA A 12 3.33 -12.91 8.46
N LEU A 13 4.09 -11.84 8.16
CA LEU A 13 3.51 -10.54 7.82
C LEU A 13 2.66 -10.60 6.55
N PHE A 14 3.14 -11.25 5.49
CA PHE A 14 2.42 -11.29 4.20
C PHE A 14 1.29 -12.30 4.17
N ASP A 15 1.35 -13.34 5.00
CA ASP A 15 0.23 -14.27 5.18
C ASP A 15 -0.94 -13.60 5.92
N GLU A 16 -0.66 -12.68 6.85
CA GLU A 16 -1.67 -11.94 7.62
C GLU A 16 -2.15 -10.66 6.91
N ALA A 17 -1.24 -9.95 6.25
CA ALA A 17 -1.47 -8.63 5.68
C ALA A 17 -0.78 -8.49 4.31
N GLY A 18 -1.10 -9.39 3.38
CA GLY A 18 -0.53 -9.41 2.01
C GLY A 18 -0.67 -8.08 1.26
N PHE A 19 -1.75 -7.34 1.53
CA PHE A 19 -2.05 -6.02 0.95
C PHE A 19 -0.94 -4.97 1.22
N ILE A 20 -0.12 -5.15 2.26
CA ILE A 20 1.06 -4.29 2.53
C ILE A 20 2.03 -4.34 1.34
N SER A 21 2.17 -5.50 0.71
CA SER A 21 3.08 -5.68 -0.43
C SER A 21 2.39 -5.50 -1.80
N GLN A 22 1.14 -5.94 -1.91
CA GLN A 22 0.38 -5.88 -3.15
C GLN A 22 -1.12 -5.95 -2.84
N ILE A 23 -1.86 -4.95 -3.28
CA ILE A 23 -3.33 -4.94 -3.29
C ILE A 23 -3.81 -5.64 -4.56
N ALA A 24 -4.70 -6.63 -4.42
CA ALA A 24 -5.22 -7.41 -5.54
C ALA A 24 -6.72 -7.18 -5.80
N ASN A 25 -7.44 -6.56 -4.85
CA ASN A 25 -8.87 -6.35 -4.91
C ASN A 25 -9.30 -5.18 -4.00
N ASP A 26 -10.58 -4.85 -4.03
CA ASP A 26 -11.14 -3.73 -3.27
C ASP A 26 -11.12 -3.96 -1.75
N ASP A 27 -11.22 -5.20 -1.28
CA ASP A 27 -11.13 -5.52 0.16
C ASP A 27 -9.71 -5.27 0.68
N ASP A 28 -8.69 -5.68 -0.07
CA ASP A 28 -7.28 -5.39 0.23
C ASP A 28 -7.05 -3.86 0.27
N TYR A 29 -7.66 -3.13 -0.67
CA TYR A 29 -7.56 -1.66 -0.72
C TYR A 29 -8.22 -1.00 0.49
N ALA A 30 -9.39 -1.49 0.92
CA ALA A 30 -10.05 -1.01 2.13
C ALA A 30 -9.22 -1.28 3.39
N GLN A 31 -8.62 -2.46 3.51
CA GLN A 31 -7.72 -2.81 4.61
C GLN A 31 -6.45 -1.95 4.60
N ALA A 32 -5.86 -1.73 3.41
CA ALA A 32 -4.70 -0.86 3.26
C ALA A 32 -4.98 0.57 3.71
N ARG A 33 -6.17 1.11 3.39
CA ARG A 33 -6.59 2.45 3.85
C ARG A 33 -6.78 2.50 5.36
N ALA A 34 -7.47 1.51 5.93
CA ALA A 34 -7.67 1.45 7.38
C ALA A 34 -6.34 1.35 8.15
N LEU A 35 -5.39 0.56 7.64
CA LEU A 35 -4.05 0.48 8.22
C LEU A 35 -3.29 1.80 8.06
N MET A 36 -3.38 2.47 6.92
CA MET A 36 -2.74 3.78 6.74
C MET A 36 -3.24 4.79 7.77
N ASP A 37 -4.56 4.85 8.01
CA ASP A 37 -5.17 5.75 9.00
C ASP A 37 -4.65 5.49 10.43
N ASP A 38 -4.40 4.23 10.80
CA ASP A 38 -3.81 3.86 12.09
C ASP A 38 -2.31 4.21 12.16
N LEU A 39 -1.55 3.94 11.08
CA LEU A 39 -0.11 4.16 11.06
C LEU A 39 0.28 5.64 11.17
N ILE A 40 -0.51 6.54 10.59
CA ILE A 40 -0.24 7.97 10.63
C ILE A 40 -0.39 8.58 12.02
N GLU A 41 -1.08 7.90 12.96
CA GLU A 41 -1.18 8.36 14.36
C GLU A 41 0.21 8.48 15.01
N ASP A 42 1.12 7.55 14.71
CA ASP A 42 2.52 7.54 15.13
C ASP A 42 3.49 7.53 13.93
N TYR A 43 3.37 8.56 13.09
CA TYR A 43 4.09 8.67 11.82
C TYR A 43 5.60 8.38 11.89
N GLU A 44 6.31 8.96 12.86
CA GLU A 44 7.78 8.80 12.94
C GLU A 44 8.20 7.36 13.25
N VAL A 45 7.42 6.65 14.06
CA VAL A 45 7.66 5.23 14.41
C VAL A 45 7.34 4.34 13.22
N ASN A 46 6.26 4.67 12.51
CA ASN A 46 5.68 3.83 11.47
C ASN A 46 6.20 4.15 10.07
N ARG A 47 7.05 5.16 9.91
CA ARG A 47 7.52 5.67 8.61
C ARG A 47 7.92 4.58 7.60
N PRO A 48 8.74 3.57 7.95
CA PRO A 48 9.12 2.54 6.98
C PRO A 48 7.93 1.70 6.48
N LEU A 49 6.94 1.44 7.33
CA LEU A 49 5.75 0.68 6.96
C LEU A 49 4.79 1.54 6.14
N ILE A 50 4.64 2.82 6.49
CA ILE A 50 3.90 3.82 5.72
C ILE A 50 4.45 3.90 4.28
N GLU A 51 5.77 3.99 4.11
CA GLU A 51 6.41 4.06 2.78
C GLU A 51 6.16 2.80 1.93
N VAL A 52 6.09 1.62 2.56
CA VAL A 52 5.78 0.37 1.86
C VAL A 52 4.32 0.33 1.46
N LEU A 53 3.42 0.61 2.39
CA LEU A 53 1.98 0.59 2.17
C LEU A 53 1.53 1.65 1.16
N ALA A 54 2.09 2.85 1.22
CA ALA A 54 1.81 3.94 0.29
C ALA A 54 2.11 3.54 -1.17
N ARG A 55 3.23 2.83 -1.40
CA ARG A 55 3.57 2.34 -2.75
C ARG A 55 2.61 1.24 -3.25
N SER A 56 2.10 0.42 -2.33
CA SER A 56 1.09 -0.60 -2.67
C SER A 56 -0.22 0.08 -3.09
N ILE A 57 -0.66 1.09 -2.32
CA ILE A 57 -1.83 1.91 -2.60
C ILE A 57 -1.70 2.66 -3.93
N GLU A 58 -0.60 3.39 -4.13
CA GLU A 58 -0.36 4.15 -5.37
C GLU A 58 -0.41 3.26 -6.61
N ARG A 59 0.23 2.08 -6.54
CA ARG A 59 0.20 1.11 -7.65
C ARG A 59 -1.21 0.60 -7.97
N TRP A 60 -2.04 0.40 -6.95
CA TRP A 60 -3.43 0.00 -7.14
C TRP A 60 -4.26 1.14 -7.76
N GLU A 61 -4.13 2.36 -7.23
CA GLU A 61 -4.84 3.54 -7.73
C GLU A 61 -4.44 3.88 -9.17
N ASP A 62 -3.18 3.64 -9.56
CA ASP A 62 -2.71 3.85 -10.94
C ASP A 62 -3.34 2.89 -11.96
N SER A 63 -3.74 1.68 -11.52
CA SER A 63 -4.14 0.59 -12.42
C SER A 63 -5.58 0.13 -12.31
N SER A 64 -6.29 0.52 -11.25
CA SER A 64 -7.67 0.11 -11.00
C SER A 64 -8.68 0.88 -11.85
N ASP A 65 -9.76 0.19 -12.25
CA ASP A 65 -10.81 0.77 -13.08
C ASP A 65 -11.56 1.91 -12.37
N GLU A 66 -11.68 1.84 -11.03
CA GLU A 66 -12.29 2.90 -10.21
C GLU A 66 -11.59 4.25 -10.38
N PHE A 67 -10.26 4.24 -10.47
CA PHE A 67 -9.43 5.44 -10.56
C PHE A 67 -9.15 5.87 -12.01
N ALA A 68 -9.54 5.09 -13.02
CA ALA A 68 -9.24 5.35 -14.42
C ALA A 68 -9.67 6.75 -14.89
N ALA A 69 -10.88 7.18 -14.50
CA ALA A 69 -11.39 8.51 -14.86
C ALA A 69 -10.62 9.64 -14.17
N PHE A 70 -10.19 9.43 -12.92
CA PHE A 70 -9.36 10.38 -12.19
C PHE A 70 -7.96 10.47 -12.82
N ASN A 71 -7.33 9.34 -13.09
CA ASN A 71 -5.99 9.25 -13.69
C ASN A 71 -5.94 9.92 -15.07
N ALA A 72 -6.99 9.76 -15.88
CA ALA A 72 -7.11 10.45 -17.16
C ALA A 72 -7.12 11.98 -17.02
N ARG A 73 -7.82 12.51 -15.99
CA ARG A 73 -7.90 13.95 -15.70
C ARG A 73 -6.56 14.48 -15.19
N VAL A 74 -5.93 13.78 -14.25
CA VAL A 74 -4.59 14.13 -13.73
C VAL A 74 -3.57 14.18 -14.86
N ALA A 75 -3.54 13.15 -15.72
CA ALA A 75 -2.64 13.12 -16.88
C ALA A 75 -2.90 14.25 -17.89
N SER A 76 -4.16 14.71 -18.02
CA SER A 76 -4.47 15.87 -18.88
C SER A 76 -3.98 17.19 -18.28
N ALA A 77 -4.07 17.36 -16.95
CA ALA A 77 -3.65 18.57 -16.25
C ALA A 77 -2.12 18.72 -16.18
N HIS A 78 -1.36 17.61 -16.13
CA HIS A 78 0.10 17.66 -16.17
C HIS A 78 0.69 17.97 -17.56
N ARG A 79 -0.13 17.92 -18.62
CA ARG A 79 0.30 18.19 -20.01
C ARG A 79 -0.03 19.61 -20.51
N SER A 80 -0.69 20.43 -19.68
CA SER A 80 -1.05 21.83 -19.97
C SER A 80 -0.15 22.81 -19.25
#